data_AF-A0A660TRJ5-F1
#
_entry.id   AF-A0A660TRJ5-F1
#
_cell.length_a   1.000
_cell.length_b   1.000
_cell.length_c   1.000
_cell.angle_alpha   90.00
_cell.angle_beta   90.00
_cell.angle_gamma   90.00
#
_symmetry.space_group_name_H-M   'P 1'
#
loop_
_entity.id
_entity.type
_entity.pdbx_description
1 polymer ?
#
loop_
_entity_poly.entity_id
_entity_poly.type
_entity_poly.pdbx_seq_one_letter_code
_entity_poly.pdbx_strand_id
1 'polypeptide(L)'
;MKTILTDSLSMRKNSSPIEISYQSINDFPYHWHDYLEIIIILQGSIELFAGTDSIILNKGDVEILNFSEIHRMVGKPDNVVLSLKIQSDLAQLIAPDIKEIIFNSVVVPYDEDKEEGIKTLGRMIARFALARAGSPVNINESATADIKEILYFIKDNFDIVRHALRRRGLSASDYTIMQGRYRRIADYIFNNYSEKISLRDIAERENLSLYFLSHEIKELFGDGFQELINFQRIKYAMKLLLCSDMNSTEIAYECGYSAPRYLSTYFKKTLNTSPDKYRKKFRESQEQIRTQLGKNNLADEEAINLLRFFLSPSSLFIDALSRGISCSKVWKCNKSGLKRDSGLSESRIILHSESDSMYSGIQIIREEISSLDSDPKKRKLLFDNGLKTPAWFALYFLSFLGDEILDRGEGYISCRRRSSIQVLFFNCSDKKNWKKINLNIKNLNSINKVTRYKLDESNGSLYYKWKQMGQPELFSEDEIRLLDRILYPEVFFDQVRDSASFEVSLPPSGIELIVIN
;
A
#
# COMPACT_ATOMS: atom_id res chain seq x y z
N MET A 1 -23.02 18.30 -19.74
CA MET A 1 -22.13 19.05 -18.84
C MET A 1 -21.44 18.18 -17.79
N LYS A 2 -22.08 17.17 -17.19
CA LYS A 2 -21.39 16.18 -16.32
C LYS A 2 -20.15 15.54 -16.97
N THR A 3 -20.17 15.31 -18.28
CA THR A 3 -19.04 14.80 -19.10
C THR A 3 -17.91 15.82 -19.35
N ILE A 4 -18.13 17.12 -19.11
CA ILE A 4 -17.12 18.17 -19.34
C ILE A 4 -16.18 18.31 -18.13
N LEU A 5 -16.65 17.90 -16.94
CA LEU A 5 -15.88 17.92 -15.68
C LEU A 5 -14.85 16.79 -15.57
N THR A 6 -15.03 15.69 -16.32
CA THR A 6 -14.06 14.61 -16.44
C THR A 6 -12.87 14.98 -17.34
N ASP A 7 -13.10 15.80 -18.37
CA ASP A 7 -12.09 16.06 -19.41
C ASP A 7 -11.33 17.39 -19.28
N SER A 8 -11.91 18.43 -18.66
CA SER A 8 -11.27 19.76 -18.64
C SER A 8 -10.24 19.97 -17.52
N LEU A 9 -10.29 19.14 -16.46
CA LEU A 9 -9.43 19.28 -15.26
C LEU A 9 -8.96 17.96 -14.62
N SER A 10 -9.19 16.79 -15.23
CA SER A 10 -8.39 15.62 -14.84
C SER A 10 -6.92 15.98 -15.06
N MET A 11 -6.10 15.86 -14.00
CA MET A 11 -4.68 16.21 -14.02
C MET A 11 -3.93 15.32 -15.01
N ARG A 12 -3.96 15.66 -16.31
CA ARG A 12 -3.52 14.85 -17.46
C ARG A 12 -4.21 13.47 -17.51
N LYS A 13 -4.52 13.00 -18.72
CA LYS A 13 -4.47 11.55 -18.97
C LYS A 13 -3.02 11.14 -18.73
N ASN A 14 -2.70 10.74 -17.51
CA ASN A 14 -1.39 10.15 -17.22
C ASN A 14 -1.25 8.90 -18.09
N SER A 15 -0.11 8.76 -18.75
CA SER A 15 0.13 7.70 -19.74
C SER A 15 0.21 6.31 -19.11
N SER A 16 0.36 6.21 -17.78
CA SER A 16 0.42 4.94 -17.06
C SER A 16 -0.88 4.70 -16.28
N PRO A 17 -1.53 3.54 -16.45
CA PRO A 17 -2.70 3.11 -15.68
C PRO A 17 -2.46 2.90 -14.19
N ILE A 18 -1.19 2.75 -13.78
CA ILE A 18 -0.76 2.70 -12.39
C ILE A 18 0.41 3.65 -12.20
N GLU A 19 0.38 4.44 -11.14
CA GLU A 19 1.47 5.33 -10.77
C GLU A 19 1.75 5.19 -9.28
N ILE A 20 3.02 5.22 -8.92
CA ILE A 20 3.46 5.40 -7.55
C ILE A 20 4.42 6.58 -7.48
N SER A 21 4.26 7.41 -6.46
CA SER A 21 5.11 8.58 -6.26
C SER A 21 5.35 8.84 -4.78
N TYR A 22 6.48 9.50 -4.48
CA TYR A 22 6.89 9.89 -3.13
C TYR A 22 7.14 11.38 -3.11
N GLN A 23 6.37 12.13 -2.33
CA GLN A 23 6.38 13.59 -2.38
C GLN A 23 6.36 14.20 -0.99
N SER A 24 7.12 15.29 -0.82
CA SER A 24 6.89 16.21 0.30
C SER A 24 5.75 17.16 -0.05
N ILE A 25 4.74 17.19 0.82
CA ILE A 25 3.52 17.97 0.63
C ILE A 25 3.57 19.25 1.47
N ASN A 26 3.68 20.42 0.83
CA ASN A 26 3.56 21.70 1.53
C ASN A 26 2.10 22.17 1.51
N ASP A 27 1.62 22.59 0.35
CA ASP A 27 0.21 22.89 0.10
C ASP A 27 -0.12 22.35 -1.28
N PHE A 28 -0.74 21.18 -1.31
CA PHE A 28 -1.27 20.58 -2.51
C PHE A 28 -2.76 20.95 -2.61
N PRO A 29 -3.16 21.90 -3.47
CA PRO A 29 -4.47 22.53 -3.42
C PRO A 29 -5.63 21.57 -3.73
N TYR A 30 -6.86 22.06 -3.59
CA TYR A 30 -8.08 21.28 -3.86
C TYR A 30 -8.14 20.74 -5.28
N HIS A 31 -8.13 19.42 -5.47
CA HIS A 31 -8.18 18.80 -6.78
C HIS A 31 -8.99 17.52 -6.71
N TRP A 32 -9.27 16.92 -7.86
CA TRP A 32 -9.95 15.63 -7.99
C TRP A 32 -9.46 14.96 -9.26
N HIS A 33 -9.63 13.64 -9.31
CA HIS A 33 -9.13 12.83 -10.41
C HIS A 33 -9.98 11.57 -10.61
N ASP A 34 -9.94 11.01 -11.82
CA ASP A 34 -10.62 9.76 -12.15
C ASP A 34 -9.74 8.52 -11.95
N TYR A 35 -8.91 8.57 -10.91
CA TYR A 35 -8.20 7.40 -10.37
C TYR A 35 -8.55 7.22 -8.91
N LEU A 36 -8.44 5.99 -8.43
CA LEU A 36 -8.43 5.69 -7.01
C LEU A 36 -7.02 6.01 -6.49
N GLU A 37 -6.91 6.82 -5.44
CA GLU A 37 -5.62 7.14 -4.82
C GLU A 37 -5.56 6.58 -3.41
N ILE A 38 -4.47 5.90 -3.08
CA ILE A 38 -4.20 5.45 -1.72
C ILE A 38 -2.91 6.14 -1.27
N ILE A 39 -3.02 6.91 -0.18
CA ILE A 39 -1.89 7.64 0.38
C ILE A 39 -1.39 6.99 1.67
N ILE A 40 -0.08 7.00 1.87
CA ILE A 40 0.58 6.54 3.10
C ILE A 40 1.53 7.63 3.59
N ILE A 41 1.42 7.98 4.87
CA ILE A 41 2.36 8.93 5.50
C ILE A 41 3.61 8.16 5.94
N LEU A 42 4.70 8.35 5.21
CA LEU A 42 5.99 7.69 5.49
C LEU A 42 6.79 8.47 6.56
N GLN A 43 6.63 9.79 6.59
CA GLN A 43 7.30 10.68 7.54
C GLN A 43 6.46 11.93 7.79
N GLY A 44 6.57 12.49 9.00
CA GLY A 44 5.87 13.71 9.38
C GLY A 44 4.36 13.50 9.51
N SER A 45 3.61 14.55 9.18
CA SER A 45 2.15 14.56 9.21
C SER A 45 1.61 15.52 8.15
N ILE A 46 0.41 15.23 7.65
CA ILE A 46 -0.33 16.13 6.77
C ILE A 46 -1.75 16.32 7.31
N GLU A 47 -2.37 17.45 7.00
CA GLU A 47 -3.79 17.67 7.12
C GLU A 47 -4.43 17.44 5.74
N LEU A 48 -5.26 16.40 5.66
CA LEU A 48 -6.04 16.08 4.48
C LEU A 48 -7.44 16.68 4.62
N PHE A 49 -7.85 17.46 3.63
CA PHE A 49 -9.20 17.98 3.50
C PHE A 49 -9.92 17.18 2.41
N ALA A 50 -10.79 16.23 2.76
CA ALA A 50 -11.56 15.42 1.81
C ALA A 50 -13.02 15.90 1.80
N GLY A 51 -13.39 16.67 0.77
CA GLY A 51 -14.68 17.36 0.75
C GLY A 51 -14.79 18.42 1.85
N THR A 52 -15.55 18.11 2.90
CA THR A 52 -15.91 19.06 3.96
C THR A 52 -15.23 18.77 5.29
N ASP A 53 -14.66 17.57 5.42
CA ASP A 53 -13.96 17.12 6.62
C ASP A 53 -12.46 17.33 6.46
N SER A 54 -11.79 17.53 7.59
CA SER A 54 -10.33 17.62 7.67
C SER A 54 -9.82 16.59 8.67
N ILE A 55 -8.78 15.85 8.29
CA ILE A 55 -8.21 14.78 9.09
C ILE A 55 -6.70 14.98 9.12
N ILE A 56 -6.12 14.87 10.31
CA ILE A 56 -4.67 14.87 10.48
C ILE A 56 -4.19 13.44 10.33
N LEU A 57 -3.37 13.19 9.31
CA LEU A 57 -2.72 11.92 9.06
C LEU A 57 -1.27 12.00 9.54
N ASN A 58 -0.88 11.06 10.38
CA ASN A 58 0.46 10.93 10.95
C ASN A 58 1.21 9.78 10.30
N LYS A 59 2.53 9.75 10.49
CA LYS A 59 3.37 8.62 10.07
C LYS A 59 2.74 7.27 10.43
N GLY A 60 2.56 6.41 9.43
CA GLY A 60 1.92 5.09 9.58
C GLY A 60 0.50 5.05 9.03
N ASP A 61 -0.19 6.19 8.98
CA ASP A 61 -1.59 6.25 8.55
C ASP A 61 -1.72 6.02 7.04
N VAL A 62 -2.82 5.36 6.66
CA VAL A 62 -3.19 5.07 5.28
C VAL A 62 -4.59 5.62 5.03
N GLU A 63 -4.78 6.31 3.91
CA GLU A 63 -6.07 6.87 3.52
C GLU A 63 -6.41 6.53 2.07
N ILE A 64 -7.67 6.16 1.83
CA ILE A 64 -8.21 5.82 0.50
C ILE A 64 -9.06 6.99 0.00
N LEU A 65 -8.61 7.64 -1.07
CA LEU A 65 -9.32 8.73 -1.75
C LEU A 65 -10.13 8.16 -2.92
N ASN A 66 -11.45 8.33 -2.87
CA ASN A 66 -12.36 7.75 -3.86
C ASN A 66 -12.22 8.40 -5.24
N PHE A 67 -12.75 7.72 -6.27
CA PHE A 67 -12.83 8.30 -7.61
C PHE A 67 -13.57 9.64 -7.59
N SER A 68 -13.01 10.64 -8.27
CA SER A 68 -13.58 11.99 -8.36
C SER A 68 -13.81 12.66 -7.01
N GLU A 69 -13.17 12.20 -5.94
CA GLU A 69 -13.20 12.86 -4.63
C GLU A 69 -12.40 14.16 -4.67
N ILE A 70 -13.05 15.28 -4.30
CA ILE A 70 -12.34 16.56 -4.18
C ILE A 70 -11.57 16.58 -2.86
N HIS A 71 -10.26 16.83 -2.91
CA HIS A 71 -9.43 16.88 -1.73
C HIS A 71 -8.23 17.83 -1.85
N ARG A 72 -7.70 18.29 -0.72
CA ARG A 72 -6.52 19.16 -0.58
C ARG A 72 -5.63 18.57 0.51
N MET A 73 -4.32 18.64 0.34
CA MET A 73 -3.36 18.19 1.35
C MET A 73 -2.46 19.34 1.77
N VAL A 74 -2.29 19.54 3.07
CA VAL A 74 -1.41 20.57 3.62
C VAL A 74 -0.46 19.92 4.60
N GLY A 75 0.83 20.16 4.46
CA GLY A 75 1.85 19.60 5.32
C GLY A 75 3.02 20.54 5.54
N LYS A 76 3.95 20.12 6.38
CA LYS A 76 5.23 20.81 6.59
C LYS A 76 6.32 20.20 5.70
N PRO A 77 7.37 20.93 5.31
CA PRO A 77 8.36 20.44 4.34
C PRO A 77 9.06 19.11 4.67
N ASP A 78 9.03 18.68 5.93
CA ASP A 78 9.65 17.45 6.44
C ASP A 78 8.78 16.20 6.31
N ASN A 79 7.57 16.30 5.77
CA ASN A 79 6.74 15.13 5.51
C ASN A 79 7.15 14.39 4.23
N VAL A 80 6.82 13.11 4.19
CA VAL A 80 6.91 12.28 2.99
C VAL A 80 5.63 11.47 2.86
N VAL A 81 4.95 11.65 1.73
CA VAL A 81 3.72 10.93 1.37
C VAL A 81 4.00 10.02 0.18
N LEU A 82 3.62 8.75 0.31
CA LEU A 82 3.54 7.81 -0.79
C LEU A 82 2.12 7.84 -1.35
N SER A 83 1.98 8.09 -2.65
CA SER A 83 0.71 8.02 -3.36
C SER A 83 0.72 6.88 -4.38
N LEU A 84 -0.17 5.90 -4.22
CA LEU A 84 -0.49 4.87 -5.22
C LEU A 84 -1.76 5.26 -5.95
N LYS A 85 -1.68 5.44 -7.27
CA LYS A 85 -2.80 5.89 -8.12
C LYS A 85 -3.15 4.81 -9.14
N ILE A 86 -4.42 4.43 -9.20
CA ILE A 86 -4.94 3.38 -10.09
C ILE A 86 -6.05 3.98 -10.96
N GLN A 87 -5.81 4.11 -12.26
CA GLN A 87 -6.78 4.68 -13.21
C GLN A 87 -8.08 3.89 -13.23
N SER A 88 -9.21 4.60 -13.40
CA SER A 88 -10.55 4.01 -13.42
C SER A 88 -10.68 2.81 -14.36
N ASP A 89 -10.12 2.93 -15.56
CA ASP A 89 -10.29 1.93 -16.62
C ASP A 89 -9.65 0.59 -16.23
N LEU A 90 -8.45 0.65 -15.64
CA LEU A 90 -7.77 -0.54 -15.13
C LEU A 90 -8.48 -1.08 -13.89
N ALA A 91 -8.90 -0.21 -12.98
CA ALA A 91 -9.61 -0.63 -11.77
C ALA A 91 -10.91 -1.36 -12.12
N GLN A 92 -11.68 -0.86 -13.09
CA GLN A 92 -12.91 -1.49 -13.57
C GLN A 92 -12.65 -2.78 -14.36
N LEU A 93 -11.57 -2.85 -15.13
CA LEU A 93 -11.19 -4.08 -15.81
C LEU A 93 -10.93 -5.22 -14.79
N ILE A 94 -10.30 -4.89 -13.65
CA ILE A 94 -10.00 -5.85 -12.59
C ILE A 94 -11.21 -6.13 -11.70
N ALA A 95 -11.94 -5.08 -11.30
CA ALA A 95 -13.10 -5.12 -10.43
C ALA A 95 -14.22 -4.25 -11.03
N PRO A 96 -15.15 -4.82 -11.82
CA PRO A 96 -16.13 -4.05 -12.60
C PRO A 96 -17.02 -3.11 -11.79
N ASP A 97 -17.33 -3.47 -10.53
CA ASP A 97 -18.17 -2.71 -9.61
C ASP A 97 -17.40 -1.68 -8.76
N ILE A 98 -16.09 -1.51 -8.98
CA ILE A 98 -15.24 -0.68 -8.11
C ILE A 98 -15.69 0.79 -8.02
N LYS A 99 -16.28 1.33 -9.10
CA LYS A 99 -16.79 2.72 -9.14
C LYS A 99 -18.12 2.90 -8.39
N GLU A 100 -18.84 1.83 -8.11
CA GLU A 100 -20.08 1.83 -7.32
C GLU A 100 -19.79 1.70 -5.81
N ILE A 101 -18.53 1.42 -5.45
CA ILE A 101 -18.11 1.24 -4.07
C ILE A 101 -17.58 2.56 -3.51
N ILE A 102 -18.04 2.90 -2.31
CA ILE A 102 -17.49 3.98 -1.52
C ILE A 102 -16.57 3.36 -0.48
N PHE A 103 -15.27 3.63 -0.64
CA PHE A 103 -14.27 3.27 0.33
C PHE A 103 -14.28 4.28 1.45
N ASN A 104 -14.25 3.77 2.68
CA ASN A 104 -14.08 4.61 3.85
C ASN A 104 -12.99 4.02 4.76
N SER A 105 -11.80 4.63 4.74
CA SER A 105 -10.71 4.33 5.67
C SER A 105 -10.91 5.00 7.04
N VAL A 106 -11.72 6.05 7.15
CA VAL A 106 -12.02 6.80 8.39
C VAL A 106 -13.42 6.47 8.88
N VAL A 107 -13.55 5.42 9.69
CA VAL A 107 -14.81 5.15 10.40
C VAL A 107 -14.49 5.09 11.88
N VAL A 108 -14.96 6.09 12.61
CA VAL A 108 -15.13 6.05 14.06
C VAL A 108 -16.47 5.37 14.32
N PRO A 109 -16.57 4.34 15.19
CA PRO A 109 -15.62 3.93 16.21
C PRO A 109 -14.58 2.93 15.69
N TYR A 110 -13.36 3.05 16.23
CA TYR A 110 -12.25 2.11 16.08
C TYR A 110 -12.74 0.66 16.27
N ASP A 111 -12.77 -0.07 15.17
CA ASP A 111 -12.89 -1.53 15.15
C ASP A 111 -11.46 -2.07 15.05
N GLU A 112 -11.05 -2.95 15.96
CA GLU A 112 -9.70 -3.54 15.97
C GLU A 112 -9.38 -4.23 14.63
N ASP A 113 -10.41 -4.80 13.99
CA ASP A 113 -10.32 -5.39 12.64
C ASP A 113 -9.85 -4.37 11.58
N LYS A 114 -10.23 -3.09 11.75
CA LYS A 114 -9.92 -2.03 10.79
C LYS A 114 -8.48 -1.54 10.90
N GLU A 115 -7.93 -1.51 12.12
CA GLU A 115 -6.52 -1.16 12.35
C GLU A 115 -5.59 -2.20 11.68
N GLU A 116 -5.88 -3.49 11.85
CA GLU A 116 -5.13 -4.55 11.17
C GLU A 116 -5.34 -4.52 9.64
N GLY A 117 -6.55 -4.15 9.20
CA GLY A 117 -6.84 -3.89 7.80
C GLY A 117 -5.95 -2.81 7.19
N ILE A 118 -5.81 -1.67 7.88
CA ILE A 118 -4.94 -0.56 7.47
C ILE A 118 -3.47 -0.98 7.43
N LYS A 119 -2.98 -1.66 8.48
CA LYS A 119 -1.61 -2.18 8.51
C LYS A 119 -1.37 -3.12 7.33
N THR A 120 -2.28 -4.06 7.09
CA THR A 120 -2.18 -5.00 5.96
C THR A 120 -2.14 -4.28 4.62
N LEU A 121 -3.01 -3.30 4.39
CA LEU A 121 -3.01 -2.47 3.19
C LEU A 121 -1.66 -1.75 3.01
N GLY A 122 -1.15 -1.14 4.09
CA GLY A 122 0.16 -0.50 4.10
C GLY A 122 1.29 -1.46 3.71
N ARG A 123 1.30 -2.70 4.22
CA ARG A 123 2.27 -3.75 3.82
C ARG A 123 2.18 -4.09 2.34
N MET A 124 0.97 -4.26 1.82
CA MET A 124 0.74 -4.60 0.41
C MET A 124 1.23 -3.50 -0.53
N ILE A 125 0.95 -2.24 -0.19
CA ILE A 125 1.40 -1.08 -0.96
C ILE A 125 2.91 -0.92 -0.83
N ALA A 126 3.49 -1.07 0.36
CA ALA A 126 4.94 -1.02 0.56
C ALA A 126 5.66 -2.10 -0.26
N ARG A 127 5.12 -3.32 -0.33
CA ARG A 127 5.63 -4.39 -1.18
C ARG A 127 5.56 -4.01 -2.65
N PHE A 128 4.41 -3.52 -3.11
CA PHE A 128 4.22 -3.07 -4.49
C PHE A 128 5.22 -1.95 -4.83
N ALA A 129 5.34 -0.97 -3.94
CA ALA A 129 6.25 0.17 -4.05
C ALA A 129 7.70 -0.26 -4.18
N LEU A 130 8.14 -1.16 -3.29
CA LEU A 130 9.46 -1.74 -3.34
C LEU A 130 9.67 -2.43 -4.68
N ALA A 131 8.77 -3.35 -5.07
CA ALA A 131 8.85 -4.16 -6.28
C ALA A 131 8.93 -3.36 -7.59
N ARG A 132 8.52 -2.09 -7.57
CA ARG A 132 8.52 -1.18 -8.73
C ARG A 132 9.54 -0.05 -8.61
N ALA A 133 10.30 0.04 -7.52
CA ALA A 133 11.28 1.09 -7.33
C ALA A 133 12.38 1.07 -8.42
N GLY A 134 12.79 2.25 -8.89
CA GLY A 134 13.80 2.44 -9.92
C GLY A 134 13.32 2.30 -11.36
N SER A 135 12.04 1.97 -11.58
CA SER A 135 11.48 1.76 -12.93
C SER A 135 10.07 2.36 -13.04
N PRO A 136 9.68 2.87 -14.23
CA PRO A 136 8.27 3.14 -14.51
C PRO A 136 7.43 1.89 -14.25
N VAL A 137 6.23 2.06 -13.70
CA VAL A 137 5.31 0.94 -13.46
C VAL A 137 4.80 0.42 -14.80
N ASN A 138 5.49 -0.57 -15.37
CA ASN A 138 5.03 -1.28 -16.55
C ASN A 138 3.92 -2.25 -16.15
N ILE A 139 2.78 -2.18 -16.83
CA ILE A 139 1.71 -3.16 -16.64
C ILE A 139 2.18 -4.50 -17.19
N ASN A 140 2.46 -5.43 -16.29
CA ASN A 140 2.73 -6.82 -16.60
C ASN A 140 1.86 -7.71 -15.69
N GLU A 141 1.97 -9.02 -15.84
CA GLU A 141 1.17 -9.97 -15.05
C GLU A 141 1.39 -9.81 -13.55
N SER A 142 2.64 -9.56 -13.11
CA SER A 142 2.97 -9.37 -11.69
C SER A 142 2.35 -8.09 -11.12
N ALA A 143 2.51 -6.96 -11.81
CA ALA A 143 1.92 -5.69 -11.37
C ALA A 143 0.40 -5.76 -11.35
N THR A 144 -0.21 -6.38 -12.36
CA THR A 144 -1.66 -6.61 -12.41
C THR A 144 -2.13 -7.50 -11.26
N ALA A 145 -1.37 -8.55 -10.91
CA ALA A 145 -1.70 -9.43 -9.79
C ALA A 145 -1.64 -8.69 -8.43
N ASP A 146 -0.59 -7.89 -8.20
CA ASP A 146 -0.47 -7.08 -6.97
C ASP A 146 -1.62 -6.06 -6.86
N ILE A 147 -1.92 -5.34 -7.93
CA ILE A 147 -3.03 -4.36 -7.95
C ILE A 147 -4.37 -5.06 -7.76
N LYS A 148 -4.56 -6.24 -8.37
CA LYS A 148 -5.73 -7.07 -8.13
C LYS A 148 -5.86 -7.42 -6.66
N GLU A 149 -4.79 -7.90 -6.02
CA GLU A 149 -4.80 -8.20 -4.58
C GLU A 149 -5.20 -6.96 -3.76
N ILE A 150 -4.62 -5.80 -4.06
CA ILE A 150 -4.93 -4.53 -3.38
C ILE A 150 -6.41 -4.14 -3.56
N LEU A 151 -6.93 -4.14 -4.80
CA LEU A 151 -8.31 -3.74 -5.11
C LEU A 151 -9.35 -4.65 -4.45
N TYR A 152 -9.13 -5.97 -4.46
CA TYR A 152 -10.02 -6.90 -3.76
C TYR A 152 -9.89 -6.78 -2.24
N PHE A 153 -8.68 -6.57 -1.72
CA PHE A 153 -8.48 -6.32 -0.29
C PHE A 153 -9.25 -5.09 0.17
N ILE A 154 -9.17 -3.97 -0.56
CA ILE A 154 -9.88 -2.77 -0.14
C ILE A 154 -11.39 -2.91 -0.26
N LYS A 155 -11.87 -3.63 -1.28
CA LYS A 155 -13.29 -3.97 -1.47
C LYS A 155 -13.83 -4.78 -0.32
N ASP A 156 -13.07 -5.74 0.19
CA ASP A 156 -13.55 -6.62 1.25
C ASP A 156 -13.51 -5.94 2.64
N ASN A 157 -12.58 -5.01 2.87
CA ASN A 157 -12.31 -4.45 4.20
C ASN A 157 -12.77 -2.99 4.39
N PHE A 158 -12.91 -2.20 3.32
CA PHE A 158 -13.22 -0.76 3.41
C PHE A 158 -14.48 -0.32 2.64
N ASP A 159 -15.25 -1.24 2.05
CA ASP A 159 -16.56 -0.95 1.47
C ASP A 159 -17.58 -0.65 2.58
N ILE A 160 -18.09 0.58 2.61
CA ILE A 160 -19.04 1.07 3.63
C ILE A 160 -20.31 0.22 3.71
N VAL A 161 -20.81 -0.28 2.57
CA VAL A 161 -22.01 -1.11 2.50
C VAL A 161 -21.73 -2.47 3.13
N ARG A 162 -20.57 -3.07 2.84
CA ARG A 162 -20.19 -4.37 3.45
C ARG A 162 -20.09 -4.23 4.96
N HIS A 163 -19.41 -3.20 5.43
CA HIS A 163 -19.23 -2.95 6.85
C HIS A 163 -20.58 -2.79 7.58
N ALA A 164 -21.51 -2.00 7.02
CA ALA A 164 -22.84 -1.83 7.58
C ALA A 164 -23.65 -3.14 7.62
N LEU A 165 -23.56 -3.96 6.58
CA LEU A 165 -24.28 -5.23 6.49
C LEU A 165 -23.67 -6.34 7.35
N ARG A 166 -22.34 -6.34 7.58
CA ARG A 166 -21.64 -7.39 8.34
C ARG A 166 -22.15 -7.50 9.78
N ARG A 167 -22.57 -6.38 10.37
CA ARG A 167 -23.12 -6.31 11.74
C ARG A 167 -24.54 -6.89 11.86
N ARG A 168 -25.20 -7.21 10.75
CA ARG A 168 -26.62 -7.60 10.72
C ARG A 168 -26.87 -9.12 10.71
N GLY A 169 -25.82 -9.95 10.72
CA GLY A 169 -25.95 -11.41 10.82
C GLY A 169 -26.77 -12.04 9.69
N LEU A 170 -26.73 -11.45 8.49
CA LEU A 170 -27.53 -11.87 7.34
C LEU A 170 -27.06 -13.21 6.75
N SER A 171 -27.98 -13.96 6.17
CA SER A 171 -27.63 -15.09 5.30
C SER A 171 -26.87 -14.59 4.06
N ALA A 172 -26.11 -15.47 3.40
CA ALA A 172 -25.35 -15.10 2.20
C ALA A 172 -26.25 -14.57 1.05
N SER A 173 -27.46 -15.15 0.91
CA SER A 173 -28.44 -14.69 -0.08
C SER A 173 -29.00 -13.31 0.29
N ASP A 174 -29.39 -13.09 1.54
CA ASP A 174 -29.96 -11.81 1.97
C ASP A 174 -28.93 -10.69 1.91
N TYR A 175 -27.68 -11.00 2.28
CA TYR A 175 -26.55 -10.09 2.15
C TYR A 175 -26.38 -9.59 0.71
N THR A 176 -26.39 -10.51 -0.26
CA THR A 176 -26.21 -10.17 -1.68
C THR A 176 -27.33 -9.27 -2.19
N ILE A 177 -28.57 -9.57 -1.81
CA ILE A 177 -29.75 -8.77 -2.18
C ILE A 177 -29.66 -7.37 -1.56
N MET A 178 -29.33 -7.26 -0.27
CA MET A 178 -29.19 -5.98 0.43
C MET A 178 -28.06 -5.14 -0.13
N GLN A 179 -26.89 -5.76 -0.38
CA GLN A 179 -25.74 -5.08 -0.96
C GLN A 179 -26.09 -4.48 -2.33
N GLY A 180 -26.70 -5.27 -3.22
CA GLY A 180 -27.12 -4.79 -4.53
C GLY A 180 -28.15 -3.66 -4.45
N ARG A 181 -29.05 -3.71 -3.46
CA ARG A 181 -30.03 -2.63 -3.21
C ARG A 181 -29.33 -1.34 -2.79
N TYR A 182 -28.38 -1.40 -1.85
CA TYR A 182 -27.72 -0.19 -1.35
C TYR A 182 -26.85 0.47 -2.40
N ARG A 183 -26.20 -0.32 -3.27
CA ARG A 183 -25.47 0.22 -4.43
C ARG A 183 -26.39 0.98 -5.38
N ARG A 184 -27.53 0.41 -5.77
CA ARG A 184 -28.51 1.11 -6.61
C ARG A 184 -29.04 2.41 -5.98
N ILE A 185 -29.26 2.41 -4.66
CA ILE A 185 -29.68 3.62 -3.93
C ILE A 185 -28.57 4.68 -3.97
N ALA A 186 -27.34 4.29 -3.64
CA ALA A 186 -26.18 5.18 -3.70
C ALA A 186 -26.02 5.75 -5.12
N ASP A 187 -25.95 4.90 -6.14
CA ASP A 187 -25.81 5.29 -7.55
C ASP A 187 -26.90 6.26 -7.99
N TYR A 188 -28.15 6.04 -7.57
CA TYR A 188 -29.22 6.97 -7.89
C TYR A 188 -29.00 8.35 -7.26
N ILE A 189 -28.58 8.40 -5.99
CA ILE A 189 -28.27 9.66 -5.29
C ILE A 189 -27.09 10.37 -5.98
N PHE A 190 -25.97 9.68 -6.22
CA PHE A 190 -24.77 10.27 -6.83
C PHE A 190 -24.99 10.73 -8.27
N ASN A 191 -25.88 10.08 -9.03
CA ASN A 191 -26.16 10.49 -10.40
C ASN A 191 -27.25 11.57 -10.50
N ASN A 192 -28.09 11.77 -9.48
CA ASN A 192 -29.27 12.63 -9.55
C ASN A 192 -29.34 13.74 -8.47
N TYR A 193 -28.29 13.97 -7.68
CA TYR A 193 -28.30 15.01 -6.63
C TYR A 193 -28.57 16.43 -7.16
N SER A 194 -28.23 16.72 -8.42
CA SER A 194 -28.51 18.01 -9.10
C SER A 194 -29.98 18.19 -9.44
N GLU A 195 -30.75 17.11 -9.44
CA GLU A 195 -32.17 17.12 -9.80
C GLU A 195 -33.06 17.26 -8.56
N LYS A 196 -34.35 17.44 -8.80
CA LYS A 196 -35.37 17.43 -7.74
C LYS A 196 -35.73 15.99 -7.37
N ILE A 197 -34.88 15.36 -6.56
CA ILE A 197 -35.13 14.02 -6.00
C ILE A 197 -35.59 14.10 -4.54
N SER A 198 -36.46 13.16 -4.16
CA SER A 198 -36.97 13.00 -2.81
C SER A 198 -36.74 11.59 -2.30
N LEU A 199 -36.78 11.44 -0.96
CA LEU A 199 -36.71 10.13 -0.33
C LEU A 199 -37.83 9.20 -0.79
N ARG A 200 -38.99 9.77 -1.12
CA ARG A 200 -40.16 9.03 -1.61
C ARG A 200 -39.92 8.40 -2.97
N ASP A 201 -39.27 9.13 -3.88
CA ASP A 201 -38.96 8.63 -5.22
C ASP A 201 -38.07 7.37 -5.14
N ILE A 202 -37.11 7.37 -4.21
CA ILE A 202 -36.21 6.24 -3.97
C ILE A 202 -36.95 5.07 -3.31
N ALA A 203 -37.79 5.37 -2.31
CA ALA A 203 -38.56 4.35 -1.60
C ALA A 203 -39.53 3.62 -2.54
N GLU A 204 -40.24 4.34 -3.40
CA GLU A 204 -41.14 3.77 -4.41
C GLU A 204 -40.37 2.94 -5.44
N ARG A 205 -39.20 3.43 -5.91
CA ARG A 205 -38.35 2.70 -6.86
C ARG A 205 -37.82 1.38 -6.32
N GLU A 206 -37.42 1.34 -5.04
CA GLU A 206 -36.82 0.15 -4.41
C GLU A 206 -37.84 -0.70 -3.62
N ASN A 207 -39.14 -0.36 -3.71
CA ASN A 207 -40.23 -1.01 -2.96
C ASN A 207 -39.97 -1.06 -1.45
N LEU A 208 -39.51 0.06 -0.88
CA LEU A 208 -39.22 0.23 0.53
C LEU A 208 -40.25 1.13 1.22
N SER A 209 -40.43 0.93 2.53
CA SER A 209 -41.11 1.95 3.33
C SER A 209 -40.21 3.17 3.49
N LEU A 210 -40.81 4.36 3.52
CA LEU A 210 -40.10 5.62 3.80
C LEU A 210 -39.32 5.57 5.12
N TYR A 211 -39.92 4.97 6.14
CA TYR A 211 -39.30 4.80 7.46
C TYR A 211 -38.02 3.97 7.36
N PHE A 212 -38.10 2.80 6.70
CA PHE A 212 -36.95 1.92 6.53
C PHE A 212 -35.84 2.64 5.77
N LEU A 213 -36.14 3.23 4.60
CA LEU A 213 -35.12 3.93 3.81
C LEU A 213 -34.48 5.10 4.56
N SER A 214 -35.27 5.89 5.31
CA SER A 214 -34.72 6.97 6.13
C SER A 214 -33.76 6.46 7.19
N HIS A 215 -34.08 5.33 7.83
CA HIS A 215 -33.23 4.72 8.83
C HIS A 215 -31.94 4.19 8.20
N GLU A 216 -32.05 3.50 7.06
CA GLU A 216 -30.89 2.95 6.34
C GLU A 216 -29.92 4.01 5.84
N ILE A 217 -30.40 5.13 5.31
CA ILE A 217 -29.51 6.22 4.87
C ILE A 217 -28.73 6.79 6.06
N LYS A 218 -29.40 6.98 7.19
CA LYS A 218 -28.75 7.50 8.40
C LYS A 218 -27.74 6.50 8.96
N GLU A 219 -28.04 5.21 8.94
CA GLU A 219 -27.11 4.15 9.34
C GLU A 219 -25.87 4.09 8.43
N LEU A 220 -26.06 4.18 7.11
CA LEU A 220 -24.98 4.06 6.13
C LEU A 220 -24.07 5.29 6.06
N PHE A 221 -24.66 6.48 6.07
CA PHE A 221 -23.95 7.73 5.80
C PHE A 221 -23.79 8.61 7.04
N GLY A 222 -24.36 8.23 8.19
CA GLY A 222 -24.36 9.00 9.44
C GLY A 222 -25.40 10.12 9.50
N ASP A 223 -25.87 10.57 8.33
CA ASP A 223 -26.74 11.75 8.16
C ASP A 223 -28.05 11.43 7.45
N GLY A 224 -29.02 12.35 7.56
CA GLY A 224 -30.29 12.26 6.85
C GLY A 224 -30.15 12.44 5.33
N PHE A 225 -31.20 12.04 4.58
CA PHE A 225 -31.22 12.16 3.12
C PHE A 225 -31.00 13.60 2.62
N GLN A 226 -31.60 14.60 3.28
CA GLN A 226 -31.46 15.99 2.86
C GLN A 226 -30.02 16.50 3.07
N GLU A 227 -29.42 16.12 4.20
CA GLU A 227 -28.02 16.42 4.51
C GLU A 227 -27.08 15.77 3.49
N LEU A 228 -27.30 14.50 3.16
CA LEU A 228 -26.53 13.77 2.14
C LEU A 228 -26.61 14.44 0.77
N ILE A 229 -27.81 14.84 0.32
CA ILE A 229 -27.98 15.55 -0.95
C ILE A 229 -27.25 16.89 -0.92
N ASN A 230 -27.44 17.69 0.14
CA ASN A 230 -26.77 18.97 0.26
C ASN A 230 -25.25 18.82 0.30
N PHE A 231 -24.74 17.79 0.94
CA PHE A 231 -23.31 17.47 0.95
C PHE A 231 -22.78 17.22 -0.47
N GLN A 232 -23.46 16.40 -1.28
CA GLN A 232 -23.06 16.18 -2.68
C GLN A 232 -23.14 17.46 -3.52
N ARG A 233 -24.18 18.29 -3.32
CA ARG A 233 -24.33 19.59 -3.98
C ARG A 233 -23.21 20.55 -3.62
N ILE A 234 -22.76 20.58 -2.36
CA ILE A 234 -21.62 21.39 -1.93
C ILE A 234 -20.32 20.88 -2.56
N LYS A 235 -20.07 19.55 -2.57
CA LYS A 235 -18.89 18.99 -3.27
C LYS A 235 -18.89 19.35 -4.75
N TYR A 236 -20.05 19.34 -5.41
CA TYR A 236 -20.19 19.77 -6.80
C TYR A 236 -19.96 21.28 -6.97
N ALA A 237 -20.51 22.11 -6.09
CA ALA A 237 -20.30 23.55 -6.09
C ALA A 237 -18.82 23.90 -5.90
N MET A 238 -18.10 23.21 -5.01
CA MET A 238 -16.65 23.40 -4.83
C MET A 238 -15.90 23.18 -6.14
N LYS A 239 -16.23 22.11 -6.89
CA LYS A 239 -15.62 21.85 -8.21
C LYS A 239 -15.91 22.98 -9.18
N LEU A 240 -17.19 23.35 -9.35
CA LEU A 240 -17.60 24.45 -10.24
C LEU A 240 -16.91 25.78 -9.90
N LEU A 241 -16.77 26.10 -8.62
CA LEU A 241 -16.09 27.32 -8.16
C LEU A 241 -14.61 27.36 -8.56
N LEU A 242 -13.95 26.20 -8.70
CA LEU A 242 -12.55 26.07 -9.06
C LEU A 242 -12.35 25.93 -10.58
N CYS A 243 -13.31 25.31 -11.28
CA CYS A 243 -13.15 24.93 -12.68
C CYS A 243 -13.89 25.78 -13.70
N SER A 244 -14.89 26.58 -13.30
CA SER A 244 -15.73 27.32 -14.23
C SER A 244 -15.78 28.80 -13.90
N ASP A 245 -16.21 29.59 -14.88
CA ASP A 245 -16.46 31.03 -14.74
C ASP A 245 -17.88 31.37 -14.30
N MET A 246 -18.72 30.35 -14.06
CA MET A 246 -20.11 30.53 -13.63
C MET A 246 -20.16 31.40 -12.38
N ASN A 247 -21.12 32.30 -12.24
CA ASN A 247 -21.29 33.07 -11.00
C ASN A 247 -21.98 32.23 -9.91
N SER A 248 -21.97 32.71 -8.66
CA SER A 248 -22.56 31.98 -7.52
C SER A 248 -24.06 31.67 -7.67
N THR A 249 -24.81 32.48 -8.44
CA THR A 249 -26.22 32.22 -8.76
C THR A 249 -26.36 31.06 -9.74
N GLU A 250 -25.59 31.05 -10.82
CA GLU A 250 -25.57 29.98 -11.81
C GLU A 250 -25.14 28.65 -11.18
N ILE A 251 -24.08 28.66 -10.36
CA ILE A 251 -23.61 27.48 -9.63
C ILE A 251 -24.70 26.93 -8.72
N ALA A 252 -25.46 27.78 -8.04
CA ALA A 252 -26.53 27.32 -7.16
C ALA A 252 -27.60 26.53 -7.93
N TYR A 253 -28.01 27.04 -9.09
CA TYR A 253 -29.00 26.36 -9.93
C TYR A 253 -28.44 25.08 -10.56
N GLU A 254 -27.19 25.10 -11.05
CA GLU A 254 -26.51 23.92 -11.59
C GLU A 254 -26.34 22.82 -10.53
N CYS A 255 -26.15 23.20 -9.27
CA CYS A 255 -26.11 22.27 -8.15
C CYS A 255 -27.51 21.77 -7.72
N GLY A 256 -28.61 22.24 -8.32
CA GLY A 256 -29.96 21.78 -7.99
C GLY A 256 -30.63 22.51 -6.83
N TYR A 257 -30.11 23.66 -6.40
CA TYR A 257 -30.80 24.51 -5.42
C TYR A 257 -31.95 25.27 -6.07
N SER A 258 -33.09 25.36 -5.37
CA SER A 258 -34.25 26.14 -5.83
C SER A 258 -34.05 27.65 -5.76
N ALA A 259 -33.08 28.13 -4.96
CA ALA A 259 -32.73 29.53 -4.84
C ALA A 259 -31.25 29.70 -4.44
N PRO A 260 -30.54 30.73 -4.94
CA PRO A 260 -29.12 30.95 -4.64
C PRO A 260 -28.76 31.11 -3.16
N ARG A 261 -29.71 31.62 -2.36
CA ARG A 261 -29.53 31.76 -0.91
C ARG A 261 -29.21 30.42 -0.22
N TYR A 262 -29.73 29.30 -0.73
CA TYR A 262 -29.48 27.99 -0.13
C TYR A 262 -28.03 27.56 -0.31
N LEU A 263 -27.46 27.75 -1.50
CA LEU A 263 -26.02 27.49 -1.71
C LEU A 263 -25.20 28.28 -0.68
N SER A 264 -25.44 29.59 -0.54
CA SER A 264 -24.68 30.43 0.40
C SER A 264 -24.80 29.95 1.85
N THR A 265 -26.01 29.59 2.29
CA THR A 265 -26.26 29.10 3.65
C THR A 265 -25.57 27.76 3.91
N TYR A 266 -25.76 26.77 3.03
CA TYR A 266 -25.17 25.44 3.20
C TYR A 266 -23.65 25.49 3.03
N PHE A 267 -23.12 26.24 2.06
CA PHE A 267 -21.68 26.38 1.86
C PHE A 267 -21.00 27.00 3.08
N LYS A 268 -21.61 28.05 3.67
CA LYS A 268 -21.09 28.65 4.91
C LYS A 268 -21.22 27.73 6.12
N LYS A 269 -22.34 27.01 6.24
CA LYS A 269 -22.54 26.01 7.31
C LYS A 269 -21.47 24.91 7.24
N THR A 270 -21.16 24.45 6.03
CA THR A 270 -20.32 23.27 5.79
C THR A 270 -18.83 23.59 5.74
N LEU A 271 -18.42 24.70 5.10
CA LEU A 271 -17.00 25.04 4.90
C LEU A 271 -16.55 26.29 5.67
N ASN A 272 -17.42 26.83 6.52
CA ASN A 272 -17.19 28.05 7.31
C ASN A 272 -16.70 29.27 6.49
N THR A 273 -17.05 29.32 5.20
CA THR A 273 -16.67 30.39 4.26
C THR A 273 -17.77 30.60 3.21
N SER A 274 -17.70 31.69 2.44
CA SER A 274 -18.65 31.94 1.33
C SER A 274 -18.09 31.43 0.00
N PRO A 275 -18.94 31.05 -0.98
CA PRO A 275 -18.52 30.61 -2.32
C PRO A 275 -17.49 31.53 -3.00
N ASP A 276 -17.73 32.85 -2.98
CA ASP A 276 -16.83 33.82 -3.65
C ASP A 276 -15.46 33.90 -2.97
N LYS A 277 -15.43 33.85 -1.63
CA LYS A 277 -14.17 33.80 -0.85
C LYS A 277 -13.41 32.50 -1.11
N TYR A 278 -14.12 31.37 -1.22
CA TYR A 278 -13.53 30.08 -1.57
C TYR A 278 -12.90 30.11 -2.95
N ARG A 279 -13.63 30.59 -3.96
CA ARG A 279 -13.11 30.80 -5.33
C ARG A 279 -11.86 31.65 -5.32
N LYS A 280 -11.93 32.85 -4.73
CA LYS A 280 -10.80 33.80 -4.71
C LYS A 280 -9.57 33.19 -4.05
N LYS A 281 -9.76 32.44 -2.96
CA LYS A 281 -8.66 31.84 -2.19
C LYS A 281 -7.94 30.72 -2.95
N PHE A 282 -8.67 29.87 -3.67
CA PHE A 282 -8.14 28.60 -4.16
C PHE A 282 -8.01 28.50 -5.68
N ARG A 283 -8.64 29.38 -6.46
CA ARG A 283 -8.58 29.33 -7.93
C ARG A 283 -7.17 29.66 -8.46
N GLU A 284 -6.50 30.66 -7.90
CA GLU A 284 -5.13 31.01 -8.28
C GLU A 284 -4.14 29.88 -7.95
N SER A 285 -4.35 29.16 -6.85
CA SER A 285 -3.54 28.00 -6.46
C SER A 285 -3.66 26.85 -7.47
N GLN A 286 -4.81 26.66 -8.11
CA GLN A 286 -5.00 25.63 -9.16
C GLN A 286 -4.08 25.84 -10.36
N GLU A 287 -3.92 27.09 -10.79
CA GLU A 287 -3.14 27.44 -11.98
C GLU A 287 -1.64 27.17 -11.78
N GLN A 288 -1.17 27.28 -10.53
CA GLN A 288 0.22 27.02 -10.14
C GLN A 288 0.57 25.51 -10.10
N ILE A 289 -0.41 24.61 -9.86
CA ILE A 289 -0.18 23.14 -9.86
C ILE A 289 0.29 22.65 -11.23
N ARG A 290 -0.24 23.23 -12.32
CA ARG A 290 0.11 22.86 -13.70
C ARG A 290 1.62 22.97 -13.99
N THR A 291 2.36 23.78 -13.22
CA THR A 291 3.80 24.03 -13.38
C THR A 291 4.69 23.44 -12.27
N GLN A 292 4.11 22.88 -11.21
CA GLN A 292 4.86 22.33 -10.06
C GLN A 292 4.82 20.80 -9.92
N LEU A 293 3.92 20.10 -10.60
CA LEU A 293 3.88 18.62 -10.62
C LEU A 293 5.24 18.05 -11.03
N GLY A 294 5.85 17.27 -10.11
CA GLY A 294 7.15 16.61 -10.29
C GLY A 294 8.36 17.30 -9.65
N LYS A 295 8.22 18.49 -9.03
CA LYS A 295 9.36 19.21 -8.43
C LYS A 295 9.73 18.79 -7.01
N ASN A 296 8.81 18.13 -6.29
CA ASN A 296 9.00 17.69 -4.89
C ASN A 296 9.10 16.16 -4.78
N ASN A 297 9.41 15.46 -5.87
CA ASN A 297 9.59 14.02 -5.84
C ASN A 297 10.88 13.69 -5.08
N LEU A 298 10.76 12.84 -4.06
CA LEU A 298 11.94 12.23 -3.44
C LEU A 298 12.53 11.18 -4.39
N ALA A 299 13.84 10.96 -4.27
CA ALA A 299 14.46 9.84 -4.93
C ALA A 299 13.91 8.53 -4.34
N ASP A 300 13.65 7.54 -5.19
CA ASP A 300 13.14 6.23 -4.78
C ASP A 300 13.96 5.62 -3.64
N GLU A 301 15.27 5.84 -3.63
CA GLU A 301 16.17 5.32 -2.59
C GLU A 301 15.86 5.84 -1.18
N GLU A 302 15.56 7.14 -1.04
CA GLU A 302 15.18 7.74 0.25
C GLU A 302 13.80 7.25 0.70
N ALA A 303 12.88 7.15 -0.25
CA ALA A 303 11.53 6.66 0.00
C ALA A 303 11.50 5.19 0.45
N ILE A 304 12.31 4.32 -0.16
CA ILE A 304 12.39 2.91 0.22
C ILE A 304 12.91 2.73 1.65
N ASN A 305 13.82 3.60 2.12
CA ASN A 305 14.28 3.53 3.51
C ASN A 305 13.13 3.81 4.51
N LEU A 306 12.20 4.69 4.15
CA LEU A 306 11.02 4.96 4.98
C LEU A 306 9.99 3.82 4.91
N LEU A 307 9.91 3.10 3.77
CA LEU A 307 9.04 1.93 3.61
C LEU A 307 9.37 0.77 4.56
N ARG A 308 10.59 0.72 5.11
CA ARG A 308 11.01 -0.33 6.07
C ARG A 308 10.07 -0.50 7.26
N PHE A 309 9.44 0.60 7.69
CA PHE A 309 8.44 0.58 8.77
C PHE A 309 7.26 -0.36 8.45
N PHE A 310 6.82 -0.37 7.19
CA PHE A 310 5.71 -1.19 6.72
C PHE A 310 6.14 -2.59 6.26
N LEU A 311 7.41 -2.79 5.91
CA LEU A 311 7.92 -4.09 5.43
C LEU A 311 8.32 -5.04 6.57
N SER A 312 8.39 -4.54 7.80
CA SER A 312 8.67 -5.36 8.98
C SER A 312 7.37 -6.02 9.47
N PRO A 313 7.38 -7.32 9.81
CA PRO A 313 6.28 -7.91 10.56
C PRO A 313 6.05 -7.10 11.86
N SER A 314 4.81 -7.05 12.34
CA SER A 314 4.27 -6.13 13.37
C SER A 314 5.22 -5.67 14.51
N SER A 315 4.90 -4.55 15.17
CA SER A 315 5.67 -4.06 16.34
C SER A 315 5.87 -5.14 17.43
N LEU A 316 4.92 -6.04 17.62
CA LEU A 316 5.02 -7.23 18.48
C LEU A 316 6.14 -8.20 18.06
N PHE A 317 6.42 -8.31 16.75
CA PHE A 317 7.49 -9.10 16.18
C PHE A 317 8.87 -8.48 16.42
N ILE A 318 8.98 -7.15 16.27
CA ILE A 318 10.20 -6.39 16.62
C ILE A 318 10.44 -6.42 18.13
N ASP A 319 9.39 -6.30 18.94
CA ASP A 319 9.46 -6.30 20.40
C ASP A 319 9.86 -7.69 20.93
N ALA A 320 9.28 -8.77 20.37
CA ALA A 320 9.68 -10.16 20.64
C ALA A 320 11.11 -10.50 20.18
N LEU A 321 11.67 -9.76 19.22
CA LEU A 321 13.08 -9.86 18.81
C LEU A 321 14.01 -8.99 19.66
N SER A 322 13.51 -7.89 20.23
CA SER A 322 14.29 -6.94 21.04
C SER A 322 14.43 -7.35 22.51
N ARG A 323 13.42 -8.05 23.07
CA ARG A 323 13.39 -8.51 24.47
C ARG A 323 14.41 -9.60 24.82
N GLY A 324 15.23 -10.05 23.86
CA GLY A 324 16.33 -11.01 24.08
C GLY A 324 17.74 -10.42 24.09
N ILE A 325 17.92 -9.09 24.05
CA ILE A 325 19.23 -8.48 23.78
C ILE A 325 19.70 -7.62 24.96
N SER A 326 20.72 -8.10 25.68
CA SER A 326 21.54 -7.29 26.58
C SER A 326 22.77 -6.79 25.82
N CYS A 327 22.80 -5.49 25.51
CA CYS A 327 23.96 -4.82 24.92
C CYS A 327 24.99 -4.50 26.01
N SER A 328 26.04 -5.31 26.17
CA SER A 328 27.35 -4.81 26.60
C SER A 328 28.48 -5.82 26.38
N LYS A 329 29.59 -5.32 25.81
CA LYS A 329 30.89 -5.97 25.51
C LYS A 329 30.95 -6.67 24.14
N VAL A 330 31.60 -6.04 23.16
CA VAL A 330 32.94 -6.41 22.66
C VAL A 330 33.31 -5.43 21.53
N TRP A 331 34.07 -4.39 21.87
CA TRP A 331 34.98 -3.73 20.93
C TRP A 331 36.39 -3.90 21.53
N LYS A 332 37.17 -4.82 20.97
CA LYS A 332 38.64 -4.79 20.97
C LYS A 332 39.14 -5.86 20.00
N CYS A 333 39.45 -5.41 18.79
CA CYS A 333 40.26 -6.14 17.83
C CYS A 333 41.69 -6.29 18.37
N ASN A 334 42.29 -7.47 18.27
CA ASN A 334 43.74 -7.56 18.09
C ASN A 334 44.14 -8.80 17.29
N LYS A 335 45.08 -8.55 16.37
CA LYS A 335 45.72 -9.46 15.42
C LYS A 335 46.45 -10.60 16.13
N SER A 336 46.28 -11.85 15.67
CA SER A 336 47.35 -12.83 15.33
C SER A 336 46.89 -14.30 15.42
N GLY A 337 47.16 -15.10 14.37
CA GLY A 337 47.65 -16.49 14.50
C GLY A 337 46.68 -17.68 14.62
N LEU A 338 46.70 -18.56 13.60
CA LEU A 338 46.81 -20.04 13.66
C LEU A 338 45.85 -20.87 14.57
N LYS A 339 44.99 -21.72 14.00
CA LYS A 339 45.18 -23.17 13.66
C LYS A 339 43.83 -23.92 13.45
N ARG A 340 43.94 -25.08 12.79
CA ARG A 340 42.92 -26.07 12.39
C ARG A 340 42.12 -26.61 13.58
N ASP A 341 40.86 -27.00 13.33
CA ASP A 341 40.45 -28.39 13.57
C ASP A 341 39.22 -28.83 12.77
N SER A 342 39.27 -30.12 12.45
CA SER A 342 38.35 -30.95 11.67
C SER A 342 37.20 -31.50 12.49
N GLY A 343 36.02 -31.65 11.90
CA GLY A 343 34.94 -32.47 12.47
C GLY A 343 33.61 -32.27 11.77
N LEU A 344 33.30 -33.16 10.83
CA LEU A 344 31.93 -33.37 10.34
C LEU A 344 31.16 -34.12 11.44
N SER A 345 30.06 -33.57 11.94
CA SER A 345 29.07 -34.34 12.69
C SER A 345 27.67 -34.06 12.14
N GLU A 346 27.09 -35.06 11.49
CA GLU A 346 25.64 -35.19 11.35
C GLU A 346 25.00 -35.09 12.74
N SER A 347 24.13 -34.11 12.94
CA SER A 347 23.36 -34.00 14.18
C SER A 347 21.87 -34.08 13.88
N ARG A 348 21.28 -35.23 14.22
CA ARG A 348 19.88 -35.32 14.63
C ARG A 348 19.79 -34.62 15.98
N ILE A 349 19.20 -33.42 16.05
CA ILE A 349 19.05 -32.69 17.30
C ILE A 349 17.68 -33.01 17.92
N ILE A 350 17.72 -33.75 19.03
CA ILE A 350 16.68 -33.78 20.06
C ILE A 350 17.06 -32.70 21.07
N LEU A 351 16.08 -31.86 21.43
CA LEU A 351 16.23 -30.65 22.24
C LEU A 351 16.81 -30.92 23.63
N HIS A 352 17.88 -30.22 23.99
CA HIS A 352 18.16 -29.80 25.37
C HIS A 352 18.67 -28.35 25.37
N SER A 353 18.25 -27.62 26.40
CA SER A 353 18.40 -26.20 26.64
C SER A 353 19.83 -25.79 27.04
N GLU A 354 20.09 -24.49 26.81
CA GLU A 354 21.11 -23.60 27.39
C GLU A 354 22.39 -23.28 26.59
N SER A 355 22.49 -21.97 26.35
CA SER A 355 23.66 -21.10 26.13
C SER A 355 24.32 -21.01 24.74
N ASP A 356 24.35 -19.75 24.29
CA ASP A 356 25.38 -19.07 23.50
C ASP A 356 25.64 -19.48 22.05
N SER A 357 24.70 -19.12 21.15
CA SER A 357 25.03 -18.46 19.87
C SER A 357 23.77 -17.95 19.14
N MET A 358 23.05 -16.98 19.70
CA MET A 358 22.04 -16.21 18.95
C MET A 358 22.70 -15.05 18.19
N TYR A 359 23.45 -15.35 17.13
CA TYR A 359 23.70 -14.39 16.05
C TYR A 359 22.66 -14.68 14.96
N SER A 360 21.51 -14.03 15.06
CA SER A 360 20.38 -14.24 14.14
C SER A 360 20.68 -13.59 12.78
N GLY A 361 20.21 -14.15 11.66
CA GLY A 361 20.37 -13.50 10.35
C GLY A 361 19.54 -12.22 10.19
N ILE A 362 18.58 -11.97 11.09
CA ILE A 362 17.98 -10.64 11.28
C ILE A 362 18.98 -9.70 11.91
N GLN A 363 19.93 -10.18 12.72
CA GLN A 363 21.03 -9.40 13.26
C GLN A 363 22.12 -9.14 12.21
N ILE A 364 22.27 -9.95 11.17
CA ILE A 364 23.18 -9.62 10.05
C ILE A 364 22.49 -8.74 9.02
N ILE A 365 21.21 -8.94 8.75
CA ILE A 365 20.39 -7.92 8.09
C ILE A 365 20.39 -6.64 8.93
N ARG A 366 20.29 -6.70 10.28
CA ARG A 366 20.39 -5.55 11.19
C ARG A 366 21.80 -5.03 11.34
N GLU A 367 22.89 -5.78 11.22
CA GLU A 367 24.28 -5.35 11.41
C GLU A 367 24.86 -4.86 10.08
N GLU A 368 24.45 -5.40 8.94
CA GLU A 368 24.50 -4.71 7.65
C GLU A 368 23.68 -3.43 7.75
N ILE A 369 22.44 -3.47 8.29
CA ILE A 369 21.60 -2.28 8.51
C ILE A 369 22.10 -1.32 9.62
N SER A 370 22.93 -1.77 10.58
CA SER A 370 23.44 -0.95 11.71
C SER A 370 24.86 -0.48 11.43
N SER A 371 25.62 -1.21 10.60
CA SER A 371 26.84 -0.69 9.97
C SER A 371 26.52 0.37 8.90
N LEU A 372 25.25 0.47 8.44
CA LEU A 372 24.74 1.60 7.65
C LEU A 372 24.90 2.96 8.34
N ASP A 373 24.98 3.02 9.68
CA ASP A 373 25.08 4.31 10.39
C ASP A 373 26.44 5.01 10.21
N SER A 374 27.46 4.33 9.68
CA SER A 374 28.85 4.83 9.69
C SER A 374 29.33 5.52 8.39
N ASP A 375 28.71 5.30 7.22
CA ASP A 375 29.17 5.94 5.95
C ASP A 375 28.05 6.07 4.88
N PRO A 376 27.64 7.30 4.49
CA PRO A 376 26.66 7.61 3.43
C PRO A 376 26.94 7.05 2.05
N LYS A 377 28.22 6.80 1.71
CA LYS A 377 28.61 6.48 0.32
C LYS A 377 28.58 4.99 -0.02
N LYS A 378 28.32 4.11 0.96
CA LYS A 378 28.20 2.65 0.77
C LYS A 378 26.75 2.16 0.74
N ARG A 379 25.79 3.09 0.89
CA ARG A 379 24.38 2.86 1.17
C ARG A 379 23.58 2.88 -0.12
N LYS A 380 23.22 1.73 -0.70
CA LYS A 380 22.33 1.69 -1.86
C LYS A 380 21.43 0.47 -1.84
N LEU A 381 20.11 0.67 -1.76
CA LEU A 381 19.13 -0.38 -2.10
C LEU A 381 18.98 -0.50 -3.61
N LEU A 382 19.18 0.61 -4.31
CA LEU A 382 19.29 0.69 -5.75
C LEU A 382 20.64 1.31 -6.10
N PHE A 383 21.34 0.76 -7.08
CA PHE A 383 22.49 1.42 -7.67
C PHE A 383 22.07 2.75 -8.35
N ASP A 384 23.03 3.64 -8.64
CA ASP A 384 22.77 4.95 -9.26
C ASP A 384 21.97 4.92 -10.57
N ASN A 385 21.98 3.78 -11.25
CA ASN A 385 21.26 3.52 -12.49
C ASN A 385 19.91 2.82 -12.30
N GLY A 386 19.41 2.71 -11.06
CA GLY A 386 18.13 2.07 -10.72
C GLY A 386 18.18 0.55 -10.59
N LEU A 387 19.34 -0.10 -10.78
CA LEU A 387 19.47 -1.55 -10.62
C LEU A 387 19.31 -1.96 -9.15
N LYS A 388 18.65 -3.10 -8.91
CA LYS A 388 18.35 -3.60 -7.57
C LYS A 388 19.58 -4.26 -6.94
N THR A 389 19.80 -4.01 -5.65
CA THR A 389 20.85 -4.67 -4.85
C THR A 389 20.36 -5.96 -4.19
N PRO A 390 21.26 -6.85 -3.74
CA PRO A 390 20.87 -7.99 -2.89
C PRO A 390 20.08 -7.58 -1.64
N ALA A 391 20.42 -6.44 -1.03
CA ALA A 391 19.70 -5.90 0.12
C ALA A 391 18.25 -5.51 -0.20
N TRP A 392 18.00 -5.00 -1.41
CA TRP A 392 16.63 -4.77 -1.91
C TRP A 392 15.87 -6.10 -2.03
N PHE A 393 16.50 -7.16 -2.54
CA PHE A 393 15.84 -8.47 -2.68
C PHE A 393 15.56 -9.13 -1.33
N ALA A 394 16.44 -8.94 -0.34
CA ALA A 394 16.19 -9.37 1.03
C ALA A 394 14.94 -8.70 1.61
N LEU A 395 14.81 -7.37 1.45
CA LEU A 395 13.60 -6.63 1.83
C LEU A 395 12.36 -7.10 1.06
N TYR A 396 12.53 -7.36 -0.25
CA TYR A 396 11.47 -7.88 -1.08
C TYR A 396 10.98 -9.24 -0.57
N PHE A 397 11.87 -10.16 -0.21
CA PHE A 397 11.46 -11.44 0.39
C PHE A 397 10.80 -11.31 1.75
N LEU A 398 11.28 -10.41 2.61
CA LEU A 398 10.63 -10.13 3.90
C LEU A 398 9.18 -9.67 3.72
N SER A 399 8.88 -8.93 2.65
CA SER A 399 7.53 -8.48 2.33
C SER A 399 6.53 -9.60 1.97
N PHE A 400 7.02 -10.82 1.71
CA PHE A 400 6.15 -11.99 1.50
C PHE A 400 5.70 -12.63 2.81
N LEU A 401 6.44 -12.41 3.90
CA LEU A 401 6.16 -13.07 5.16
C LEU A 401 4.79 -12.63 5.71
N GLY A 402 4.02 -13.62 6.11
CA GLY A 402 2.76 -13.42 6.80
C GLY A 402 2.89 -12.82 8.18
N ASP A 403 1.74 -12.51 8.75
CA ASP A 403 1.53 -11.89 10.05
C ASP A 403 1.57 -12.90 11.21
N GLU A 404 1.24 -14.17 10.95
CA GLU A 404 1.34 -15.26 11.92
C GLU A 404 2.71 -15.97 11.82
N ILE A 405 3.53 -15.95 12.88
CA ILE A 405 4.74 -16.79 12.95
C ILE A 405 4.33 -18.23 13.26
N LEU A 406 4.77 -19.17 12.41
CA LEU A 406 4.58 -20.60 12.67
C LEU A 406 5.75 -21.20 13.45
N ASP A 407 6.97 -20.89 13.03
CA ASP A 407 8.22 -21.38 13.61
C ASP A 407 9.40 -20.49 13.17
N ARG A 408 10.47 -20.47 13.96
CA ARG A 408 11.72 -19.76 13.65
C ARG A 408 12.91 -20.43 14.32
N GLY A 409 14.06 -20.39 13.65
CA GLY A 409 15.29 -20.97 14.19
C GLY A 409 16.53 -20.33 13.58
N GLU A 410 17.67 -20.98 13.82
CA GLU A 410 18.93 -20.48 13.29
C GLU A 410 18.94 -20.62 11.75
N GLY A 411 18.84 -19.50 11.03
CA GLY A 411 18.88 -19.49 9.56
C GLY A 411 17.55 -19.65 8.84
N TYR A 412 16.42 -19.59 9.55
CA TYR A 412 15.10 -19.59 8.91
C TYR A 412 14.01 -18.92 9.75
N ILE A 413 12.95 -18.50 9.06
CA ILE A 413 11.69 -18.10 9.67
C ILE A 413 10.52 -18.56 8.80
N SER A 414 9.47 -19.06 9.43
CA SER A 414 8.23 -19.50 8.77
C SER A 414 7.04 -18.72 9.28
N CYS A 415 6.23 -18.26 8.34
CA CYS A 415 5.05 -17.45 8.60
C CYS A 415 3.85 -17.99 7.82
N ARG A 416 2.65 -17.59 8.22
CA ARG A 416 1.40 -17.87 7.51
C ARG A 416 0.69 -16.57 7.20
N ARG A 417 0.13 -16.50 5.98
CA ARG A 417 -0.76 -15.45 5.51
C ARG A 417 -1.99 -16.10 4.91
N ARG A 418 -3.13 -16.03 5.62
CA ARG A 418 -4.36 -16.76 5.26
C ARG A 418 -4.06 -18.27 5.09
N SER A 419 -4.30 -18.84 3.91
CA SER A 419 -3.99 -20.24 3.60
C SER A 419 -2.55 -20.48 3.13
N SER A 420 -1.79 -19.41 2.85
CA SER A 420 -0.44 -19.49 2.28
C SER A 420 0.61 -19.56 3.39
N ILE A 421 1.59 -20.45 3.23
CA ILE A 421 2.75 -20.59 4.13
C ILE A 421 3.97 -20.01 3.42
N GLN A 422 4.75 -19.19 4.12
CA GLN A 422 6.01 -18.64 3.62
C GLN A 422 7.14 -19.03 4.55
N VAL A 423 8.23 -19.55 3.99
CA VAL A 423 9.44 -19.90 4.76
C VAL A 423 10.63 -19.22 4.11
N LEU A 424 11.25 -18.29 4.85
CA LEU A 424 12.46 -17.59 4.44
C LEU A 424 13.65 -18.21 5.14
N PHE A 425 14.57 -18.74 4.36
CA PHE A 425 15.86 -19.29 4.79
C PHE A 425 16.98 -18.30 4.47
N PHE A 426 17.97 -18.22 5.34
CA PHE A 426 19.12 -17.34 5.16
C PHE A 426 20.39 -17.93 5.78
N ASN A 427 21.52 -17.75 5.12
CA ASN A 427 22.84 -18.07 5.63
C ASN A 427 23.68 -16.81 5.70
N CYS A 428 23.86 -16.28 6.90
CA CYS A 428 24.58 -15.03 7.12
C CYS A 428 26.06 -15.25 7.47
N SER A 429 26.64 -16.41 7.16
CA SER A 429 28.06 -16.65 7.50
C SER A 429 29.01 -15.94 6.52
N ASP A 430 30.05 -15.29 7.07
CA ASP A 430 31.16 -14.71 6.29
C ASP A 430 32.20 -15.76 5.84
N LYS A 431 32.10 -16.97 6.39
CA LYS A 431 33.00 -18.11 6.10
C LYS A 431 32.40 -18.95 4.97
N LYS A 432 33.20 -19.74 4.26
CA LYS A 432 32.78 -20.71 3.21
C LYS A 432 31.87 -21.86 3.71
N ASN A 433 31.08 -21.63 4.75
CA ASN A 433 30.25 -22.63 5.39
C ASN A 433 28.87 -22.61 4.75
N TRP A 434 28.51 -23.74 4.15
CA TRP A 434 27.17 -23.96 3.66
C TRP A 434 26.23 -24.27 4.81
N LYS A 435 24.99 -23.80 4.72
CA LYS A 435 23.94 -24.11 5.68
C LYS A 435 22.92 -25.01 5.04
N LYS A 436 22.71 -26.19 5.64
CA LYS A 436 21.71 -27.17 5.20
C LYS A 436 20.56 -27.21 6.19
N ILE A 437 19.34 -27.03 5.70
CA ILE A 437 18.12 -27.01 6.50
C ILE A 437 17.10 -27.91 5.81
N ASN A 438 16.51 -28.83 6.58
CA ASN A 438 15.45 -29.70 6.11
C ASN A 438 14.12 -29.21 6.66
N LEU A 439 13.23 -28.77 5.76
CA LEU A 439 11.88 -28.35 6.08
C LEU A 439 10.92 -29.50 5.83
N ASN A 440 10.10 -29.83 6.82
CA ASN A 440 9.03 -30.82 6.68
C ASN A 440 7.71 -30.18 7.09
N ILE A 441 6.79 -30.05 6.13
CA ILE A 441 5.44 -29.55 6.35
C ILE A 441 4.47 -30.73 6.24
N LYS A 442 3.63 -30.90 7.26
CA LYS A 442 2.59 -31.94 7.31
C LYS A 442 1.20 -31.29 7.25
N ASN A 443 0.21 -32.09 6.87
CA ASN A 443 -1.21 -31.71 6.87
C ASN A 443 -1.54 -30.54 5.92
N LEU A 444 -1.01 -30.59 4.70
CA LEU A 444 -1.45 -29.72 3.62
C LEU A 444 -2.80 -30.21 3.11
N ASN A 445 -3.86 -29.44 3.33
CA ASN A 445 -5.26 -29.87 3.12
C ASN A 445 -5.66 -30.03 1.64
N SER A 446 -4.75 -29.81 0.68
CA SER A 446 -5.03 -29.83 -0.76
C SER A 446 -3.76 -30.00 -1.60
N ILE A 447 -3.91 -29.98 -2.93
CA ILE A 447 -2.78 -29.69 -3.84
C ILE A 447 -2.39 -28.24 -3.61
N ASN A 448 -1.11 -27.99 -3.32
CA ASN A 448 -0.58 -26.66 -3.09
C ASN A 448 0.46 -26.31 -4.14
N LYS A 449 0.43 -25.07 -4.62
CA LYS A 449 1.45 -24.55 -5.54
C LYS A 449 2.63 -24.04 -4.73
N VAL A 450 3.83 -24.48 -5.07
CA VAL A 450 5.07 -24.03 -4.44
C VAL A 450 5.81 -23.12 -5.40
N THR A 451 6.31 -21.99 -4.89
CA THR A 451 7.22 -21.09 -5.59
C THR A 451 8.45 -20.87 -4.71
N ARG A 452 9.64 -21.11 -5.24
CA ARG A 452 10.91 -20.92 -4.53
C ARG A 452 11.68 -19.80 -5.21
N TYR A 453 12.25 -18.90 -4.43
CA TYR A 453 13.11 -17.82 -4.88
C TYR A 453 14.48 -18.00 -4.24
N LYS A 454 15.54 -18.03 -5.05
CA LYS A 454 16.90 -18.18 -4.56
C LYS A 454 17.76 -16.99 -4.95
N LEU A 455 18.41 -16.40 -3.96
CA LEU A 455 19.33 -15.28 -4.10
C LEU A 455 20.68 -15.67 -3.49
N ASP A 456 21.75 -15.56 -4.27
CA ASP A 456 23.12 -15.83 -3.84
C ASP A 456 24.14 -15.04 -4.69
N GLU A 457 25.44 -15.29 -4.49
CA GLU A 457 26.49 -14.61 -5.27
C GLU A 457 26.39 -14.87 -6.78
N SER A 458 25.88 -16.03 -7.19
CA SER A 458 25.69 -16.38 -8.61
C SER A 458 24.40 -15.80 -9.19
N ASN A 459 23.36 -15.65 -8.35
CA ASN A 459 22.00 -15.30 -8.72
C ASN A 459 21.53 -14.05 -7.97
N GLY A 460 21.52 -12.90 -8.65
CA GLY A 460 21.05 -11.62 -8.11
C GLY A 460 22.12 -10.70 -7.50
N SER A 461 23.40 -11.03 -7.67
CA SER A 461 24.52 -10.16 -7.29
C SER A 461 25.07 -9.35 -8.48
N LEU A 462 24.85 -8.03 -8.47
CA LEU A 462 25.45 -7.15 -9.48
C LEU A 462 26.97 -7.12 -9.38
N TYR A 463 27.54 -7.17 -8.18
CA TYR A 463 28.99 -7.13 -8.00
C TYR A 463 29.68 -8.27 -8.75
N TYR A 464 29.13 -9.47 -8.69
CA TYR A 464 29.69 -10.62 -9.40
C TYR A 464 29.57 -10.47 -10.92
N LYS A 465 28.41 -10.01 -11.43
CA LYS A 465 28.21 -9.74 -12.86
C LYS A 465 29.11 -8.62 -13.37
N TRP A 466 29.23 -7.52 -12.62
CA TRP A 466 30.13 -6.41 -12.91
C TRP A 466 31.59 -6.88 -13.01
N LYS A 467 32.03 -7.75 -12.10
CA LYS A 467 33.37 -8.36 -12.17
C LYS A 467 33.53 -9.25 -13.40
N GLN A 468 32.51 -10.02 -13.79
CA GLN A 468 32.53 -10.83 -15.02
C GLN A 468 32.58 -9.98 -16.29
N MET A 469 31.97 -8.79 -16.28
CA MET A 469 31.98 -7.83 -17.38
C MET A 469 33.30 -7.04 -17.50
N GLY A 470 34.30 -7.32 -16.65
CA GLY A 470 35.59 -6.63 -16.69
C GLY A 470 35.63 -5.31 -15.91
N GLN A 471 34.71 -5.13 -14.94
CA GLN A 471 34.65 -3.96 -14.06
C GLN A 471 34.50 -2.62 -14.79
N PRO A 472 33.52 -2.48 -15.71
CA PRO A 472 33.30 -1.23 -16.43
C PRO A 472 32.97 -0.08 -15.46
N GLU A 473 33.50 1.11 -15.72
CA GLU A 473 33.20 2.31 -14.90
C GLU A 473 31.76 2.80 -15.10
N LEU A 474 31.18 2.59 -16.29
CA LEU A 474 29.82 2.97 -16.66
C LEU A 474 29.16 1.84 -17.45
N PHE A 475 27.84 1.71 -17.29
CA PHE A 475 27.02 0.80 -18.09
C PHE A 475 26.26 1.60 -19.15
N SER A 476 26.16 1.05 -20.36
CA SER A 476 25.22 1.52 -21.38
C SER A 476 23.77 1.21 -20.97
N GLU A 477 22.80 1.91 -21.58
CA GLU A 477 21.37 1.66 -21.29
C GLU A 477 20.96 0.21 -21.57
N ASP A 478 21.50 -0.41 -22.63
CA ASP A 478 21.20 -1.80 -22.97
C ASP A 478 21.79 -2.78 -21.95
N GLU A 479 23.00 -2.53 -21.45
CA GLU A 479 23.58 -3.30 -20.35
C GLU A 479 22.77 -3.17 -19.07
N ILE A 480 22.30 -1.97 -18.72
CA ILE A 480 21.42 -1.75 -17.57
C ILE A 480 20.13 -2.58 -17.72
N ARG A 481 19.48 -2.53 -18.88
CA ARG A 481 18.26 -3.32 -19.14
C ARG A 481 18.50 -4.83 -19.04
N LEU A 482 19.63 -5.32 -19.54
CA LEU A 482 20.00 -6.73 -19.44
C LEU A 482 20.30 -7.11 -17.99
N LEU A 483 21.08 -6.31 -17.27
CA LEU A 483 21.40 -6.52 -15.87
C LEU A 483 20.13 -6.54 -15.01
N ASP A 484 19.18 -5.62 -15.19
CA ASP A 484 17.93 -5.61 -14.43
C ASP A 484 17.19 -6.95 -14.55
N ARG A 485 17.21 -7.61 -15.71
CA ARG A 485 16.61 -8.94 -15.89
C ARG A 485 17.38 -10.06 -15.19
N ILE A 486 18.70 -10.02 -15.22
CA ILE A 486 19.57 -11.11 -14.72
C ILE A 486 19.77 -11.00 -13.19
N LEU A 487 19.52 -9.82 -12.61
CA LEU A 487 19.65 -9.59 -11.18
C LEU A 487 18.46 -10.09 -10.35
N TYR A 488 17.37 -10.52 -10.96
CA TYR A 488 16.28 -11.12 -10.20
C TYR A 488 16.68 -12.48 -9.62
N PRO A 489 16.15 -12.84 -8.43
CA PRO A 489 16.33 -14.15 -7.85
C PRO A 489 15.92 -15.26 -8.82
N GLU A 490 16.61 -16.39 -8.75
CA GLU A 490 16.23 -17.57 -9.51
C GLU A 490 14.90 -18.12 -8.97
N VAL A 491 13.94 -18.38 -9.85
CA VAL A 491 12.59 -18.79 -9.47
C VAL A 491 12.31 -20.22 -9.92
N PHE A 492 11.85 -21.06 -8.99
CA PHE A 492 11.44 -22.44 -9.24
C PHE A 492 9.97 -22.62 -8.90
N PHE A 493 9.27 -23.44 -9.67
CA PHE A 493 7.88 -23.81 -9.43
C PHE A 493 7.77 -25.30 -9.18
N ASP A 494 6.96 -25.68 -8.19
CA ASP A 494 6.70 -27.07 -7.82
C ASP A 494 5.25 -27.26 -7.35
N GLN A 495 4.81 -28.50 -7.16
CA GLN A 495 3.51 -28.85 -6.60
C GLN A 495 3.64 -29.94 -5.55
N VAL A 496 2.94 -29.77 -4.43
CA VAL A 496 2.96 -30.71 -3.31
C VAL A 496 1.55 -31.05 -2.87
N ARG A 497 1.36 -32.24 -2.29
CA ARG A 497 0.07 -32.74 -1.80
C ARG A 497 0.27 -33.39 -0.44
N ASP A 498 -0.63 -33.10 0.51
CA ASP A 498 -0.71 -33.67 1.87
C ASP A 498 0.48 -33.34 2.79
N SER A 499 1.70 -33.38 2.28
CA SER A 499 2.93 -33.00 2.97
C SER A 499 3.99 -32.52 1.97
N ALA A 500 4.99 -31.80 2.46
CA ALA A 500 6.11 -31.34 1.66
C ALA A 500 7.42 -31.48 2.44
N SER A 501 8.47 -31.91 1.76
CA SER A 501 9.82 -31.96 2.31
C SER A 501 10.75 -31.20 1.39
N PHE A 502 11.50 -30.24 1.93
CA PHE A 502 12.46 -29.45 1.18
C PHE A 502 13.82 -29.56 1.87
N GLU A 503 14.83 -30.01 1.11
CA GLU A 503 16.22 -29.87 1.49
C GLU A 503 16.74 -28.55 0.91
N VAL A 504 17.02 -27.60 1.79
CA VAL A 504 17.51 -26.26 1.46
C VAL A 504 18.99 -26.20 1.80
N SER A 505 19.82 -25.90 0.79
CA SER A 505 21.28 -25.80 0.93
C SER A 505 21.73 -24.42 0.48
N LEU A 506 22.09 -23.58 1.45
CA LEU A 506 22.42 -22.17 1.25
C LEU A 506 23.94 -21.96 1.27
N PRO A 507 24.53 -21.35 0.23
CA PRO A 507 25.90 -20.88 0.29
C PRO A 507 26.02 -19.72 1.31
N PRO A 508 27.25 -19.30 1.67
CA PRO A 508 27.47 -18.08 2.44
C PRO A 508 26.75 -16.89 1.80
N SER A 509 26.12 -16.05 2.61
CA SER A 509 25.26 -14.92 2.17
C SER A 509 24.07 -15.31 1.27
N GLY A 510 23.71 -16.59 1.20
CA GLY A 510 22.57 -17.07 0.42
C GLY A 510 21.24 -16.89 1.15
N ILE A 511 20.19 -16.56 0.39
CA ILE A 511 18.81 -16.42 0.87
C ILE A 511 17.90 -17.24 -0.03
N GLU A 512 16.96 -17.98 0.55
CA GLU A 512 15.94 -18.70 -0.20
C GLU A 512 14.56 -18.50 0.43
N LEU A 513 13.58 -18.04 -0.36
CA LEU A 513 12.18 -17.91 0.07
C LEU A 513 11.36 -19.02 -0.59
N ILE A 514 10.61 -19.78 0.21
CA ILE A 514 9.64 -20.76 -0.26
C ILE A 514 8.24 -20.26 0.08
N VAL A 515 7.37 -20.12 -0.91
CA VAL A 515 5.96 -19.75 -0.77
C VAL A 515 5.09 -20.91 -1.22
N ILE A 516 4.16 -21.34 -0.37
CA ILE A 516 3.26 -22.47 -0.59
C ILE A 516 1.83 -21.93 -0.50
N ASN A 517 1.07 -22.04 -1.60
CA ASN A 517 -0.28 -21.51 -1.74
C ASN A 517 -1.34 -22.59 -1.92
#